data_AF-A0A7S8D2W5-F1
#
_entry.id   AF-A0A7S8D2W5-F1
#
_cell.length_a   1.000
_cell.length_b   1.000
_cell.length_c   1.000
_cell.angle_alpha   90.00
_cell.angle_beta   90.00
_cell.angle_gamma   90.00
#
_symmetry.space_group_name_H-M   'P 1'
#
loop_
_entity.id
_entity.type
_entity.pdbx_description
1 polymer ?
#
loop_
_entity_poly.entity_id
_entity_poly.type
_entity_poly.pdbx_seq_one_letter_code
_entity_poly.pdbx_strand_id
1 'polypeptide(L)'
;MDPPKQEDPVITVVSARYRAAWPELRPLPLVWASDPTWPFPLLHQRRYEIQKTVGEILDRLQIDDGEDDITEVWLKNQYMASQPDTCVPTIAIYSSWSENKQGLWETAVREVALALYHMLKDSDVAYDSIQIDMQGSELGRTIYYRSVDDRDDLCDSWDDVRALVRQRLEAFKATERSMLAICLLYYCGSITIYIAVDYSSDETGWLEVIADIKANIDRYKRGWTDVQVHIEHNAETSYSFDILPPTFDSGVAQKGCLEGKLFDGDYQQAIKPGDDFGADTSSSDGSKMSVGFGTIGCFIEIKTKSNPAWKRYALTSYHAVRPALPGFRLEIVGGGSKPAPPEPNSECWNADLKGYAPGHSATPSRFESPSRVKHNFTIRHIAVQTEEENRISGELEAKLQTTTNNRTQETIDWLRKRVQEGRDGMQKKVAFFNNGKQALGTLFAASGYMRRVSVDGDKHKARLDWALIDVVEHRQGSNRLPSWSAWQQKYRGVPIPPYPLGGSLLEETQSDGPDNSYVWKLSAANGPTIGTYHRNRIACAMAEDKHLRDGDSETAEYIYEPSSCPMQQTYCAKGDSGSVVFDIDGKVVGLYSAGIKSRQSFGNEGFGIVTPIEHIFQDIKDFLGDVTAIRVAMD
;
A
#
# COMPACT_ATOMS: atom_id res chain seq x y z
N MET A 1 -36.22 14.66 -54.12
CA MET A 1 -36.43 14.62 -52.66
C MET A 1 -35.06 14.72 -52.06
N ASP A 2 -34.75 15.80 -51.36
CA ASP A 2 -33.54 15.84 -50.54
C ASP A 2 -33.67 14.77 -49.46
N PRO A 3 -32.60 13.99 -49.18
CA PRO A 3 -32.63 13.06 -48.07
C PRO A 3 -32.92 13.84 -46.78
N PRO A 4 -33.68 13.28 -45.83
CA PRO A 4 -33.94 13.94 -44.56
C PRO A 4 -32.61 14.31 -43.91
N LYS A 5 -32.47 15.57 -43.46
CA LYS A 5 -31.33 15.99 -42.64
C LYS A 5 -31.32 15.08 -41.42
N GLN A 6 -30.29 14.25 -41.31
CA GLN A 6 -30.07 13.44 -40.13
C GLN A 6 -29.87 14.42 -38.96
N GLU A 7 -30.76 14.37 -37.98
CA GLU A 7 -30.65 15.19 -36.78
C GLU A 7 -29.43 14.75 -35.99
N ASP A 8 -28.74 15.73 -35.39
CA ASP A 8 -27.56 15.46 -34.57
C ASP A 8 -27.92 14.55 -33.38
N PRO A 9 -27.02 13.66 -32.96
CA PRO A 9 -27.27 12.79 -31.83
C PRO A 9 -27.42 13.60 -30.54
N VAL A 10 -28.29 13.13 -29.65
CA VAL A 10 -28.39 13.68 -28.30
C VAL A 10 -27.18 13.20 -27.50
N ILE A 11 -26.28 14.14 -27.17
CA ILE A 11 -25.10 13.89 -26.34
C ILE A 11 -25.43 14.24 -24.88
N THR A 12 -25.52 13.22 -24.03
CA THR A 12 -25.69 13.38 -22.58
C THR A 12 -24.34 13.29 -21.89
N VAL A 13 -23.77 14.43 -21.52
CA VAL A 13 -22.51 14.49 -20.77
C VAL A 13 -22.76 14.13 -19.31
N VAL A 14 -21.84 13.36 -18.72
CA VAL A 14 -21.85 13.03 -17.29
C VAL A 14 -20.80 13.90 -16.59
N SER A 15 -21.19 14.65 -15.56
CA SER A 15 -20.28 15.53 -14.81
C SER A 15 -20.24 15.18 -13.33
N ALA A 16 -19.10 15.47 -12.71
CA ALA A 16 -18.86 15.28 -11.29
C ALA A 16 -17.87 16.35 -10.78
N ARG A 17 -17.55 16.31 -9.47
CA ARG A 17 -16.55 17.22 -8.91
C ARG A 17 -15.20 16.96 -9.59
N TYR A 18 -14.58 18.01 -10.14
CA TYR A 18 -13.34 17.93 -10.92
C TYR A 18 -13.43 17.22 -12.28
N ARG A 19 -14.61 16.83 -12.80
CA ARG A 19 -14.68 16.02 -14.03
C ARG A 19 -15.92 16.27 -14.91
N ALA A 20 -15.73 16.06 -16.20
CA ALA A 20 -16.81 15.90 -17.18
C ALA A 20 -16.40 14.85 -18.22
N ALA A 21 -17.29 13.91 -18.55
CA ALA A 21 -16.96 12.77 -19.39
C ALA A 21 -18.12 12.33 -20.30
N TRP A 22 -17.76 11.63 -21.37
CA TRP A 22 -18.70 11.01 -22.31
C TRP A 22 -18.02 9.81 -23.01
N PRO A 23 -18.74 8.70 -23.29
CA PRO A 23 -20.16 8.44 -22.97
C PRO A 23 -20.43 8.12 -21.50
N GLU A 24 -19.41 7.71 -20.75
CA GLU A 24 -19.53 7.34 -19.33
C GLU A 24 -18.49 8.04 -18.47
N LEU A 25 -18.78 8.23 -17.18
CA LEU A 25 -17.78 8.71 -16.21
C LEU A 25 -17.07 7.51 -15.57
N ARG A 26 -15.88 7.19 -16.08
CA ARG A 26 -15.11 6.03 -15.64
C ARG A 26 -14.42 6.32 -14.30
N PRO A 27 -14.51 5.42 -13.29
CA PRO A 27 -13.80 5.59 -12.03
C PRO A 27 -12.29 5.75 -12.22
N LEU A 28 -11.70 6.68 -11.49
CA LEU A 28 -10.26 6.92 -11.50
C LEU A 28 -9.54 6.09 -10.42
N PRO A 29 -8.26 5.68 -10.58
CA PRO A 29 -7.31 6.17 -11.57
C PRO A 29 -7.42 5.46 -12.93
N LEU A 30 -7.38 6.27 -13.98
CA LEU A 30 -7.19 5.82 -15.35
C LEU A 30 -5.70 5.75 -15.66
N VAL A 31 -5.28 4.66 -16.30
CA VAL A 31 -3.88 4.37 -16.61
C VAL A 31 -3.69 4.38 -18.12
N TRP A 32 -2.62 5.03 -18.56
CA TRP A 32 -2.22 5.03 -19.96
C TRP A 32 -1.77 3.64 -20.39
N ALA A 33 -2.28 3.16 -21.53
CA ALA A 33 -1.75 1.96 -22.16
C ALA A 33 -0.31 2.18 -22.64
N SER A 34 0.52 1.14 -22.50
CA SER A 34 1.90 1.16 -23.00
C SER A 34 1.96 1.28 -24.52
N ASP A 35 0.96 0.74 -25.22
CA ASP A 35 0.76 0.98 -26.65
C ASP A 35 -0.13 2.23 -26.85
N PRO A 36 0.44 3.34 -27.34
CA PRO A 36 -0.30 4.56 -27.58
C PRO A 36 -1.17 4.50 -28.85
N THR A 37 -1.10 3.42 -29.64
CA THR A 37 -1.74 3.30 -30.93
C THR A 37 -3.23 3.06 -30.77
N TRP A 38 -4.05 3.98 -31.28
CA TRP A 38 -5.49 3.77 -31.36
C TRP A 38 -5.79 2.62 -32.33
N PRO A 39 -6.77 1.75 -31.99
CA PRO A 39 -7.05 0.52 -32.74
C PRO A 39 -7.59 0.78 -34.16
N PHE A 40 -7.98 2.01 -34.46
CA PHE A 40 -8.56 2.41 -35.75
C PHE A 40 -7.57 3.29 -36.55
N PRO A 41 -7.10 2.84 -37.73
CA PRO A 41 -6.19 3.62 -38.58
C PRO A 41 -6.71 5.01 -38.95
N LEU A 42 -8.03 5.14 -39.13
CA LEU A 42 -8.68 6.43 -39.44
C LEU A 42 -8.48 7.46 -38.33
N LEU A 43 -8.58 7.05 -37.06
CA LEU A 43 -8.37 7.96 -35.94
C LEU A 43 -6.91 8.39 -35.83
N HIS A 44 -5.97 7.52 -36.23
CA HIS A 44 -4.56 7.91 -36.33
C HIS A 44 -4.33 8.95 -37.43
N GLN A 45 -4.96 8.78 -38.60
CA GLN A 45 -4.89 9.73 -39.72
C GLN A 45 -5.49 11.09 -39.35
N ARG A 46 -6.59 11.11 -38.59
CA ARG A 46 -7.29 12.34 -38.18
C ARG A 46 -6.83 12.92 -36.84
N ARG A 47 -5.79 12.36 -36.22
CA ARG A 47 -5.30 12.77 -34.89
C ARG A 47 -5.09 14.28 -34.77
N TYR A 48 -4.46 14.89 -35.78
CA TYR A 48 -4.20 16.34 -35.82
C TYR A 48 -5.51 17.16 -35.94
N GLU A 49 -6.44 16.71 -36.79
CA GLU A 49 -7.74 17.36 -36.96
C GLU A 49 -8.55 17.34 -35.66
N ILE A 50 -8.57 16.19 -34.96
CA ILE A 50 -9.23 16.03 -33.66
C ILE A 50 -8.59 16.96 -32.64
N GLN A 51 -7.27 16.92 -32.47
CA GLN A 51 -6.57 17.76 -31.49
C GLN A 51 -6.78 19.26 -31.74
N LYS A 52 -6.73 19.70 -33.01
CA LYS A 52 -7.01 21.09 -33.40
C LYS A 52 -8.43 21.50 -33.06
N THR A 53 -9.41 20.65 -33.37
CA THR A 53 -10.83 20.91 -33.10
C THR A 53 -11.11 21.01 -31.61
N VAL A 54 -10.51 20.12 -30.80
CA VAL A 54 -10.59 20.20 -29.34
C VAL A 54 -10.01 21.52 -28.84
N GLY A 55 -8.81 21.91 -29.31
CA GLY A 55 -8.20 23.20 -28.97
C GLY A 55 -9.09 24.40 -29.29
N GLU A 56 -9.67 24.44 -30.51
CA GLU A 56 -10.56 25.53 -30.93
C GLU A 56 -11.84 25.62 -30.07
N ILE A 57 -12.38 24.50 -29.60
CA ILE A 57 -13.51 24.45 -28.67
C ILE A 57 -13.12 25.02 -27.31
N LEU A 58 -11.99 24.56 -26.76
CA LEU A 58 -11.50 24.99 -25.44
C LEU A 58 -11.17 26.50 -25.41
N ASP A 59 -10.53 27.00 -26.47
CA ASP A 59 -10.20 28.42 -26.65
C ASP A 59 -11.47 29.28 -26.73
N ARG A 60 -12.44 28.86 -27.54
CA ARG A 60 -13.71 29.59 -27.70
C ARG A 60 -14.50 29.65 -26.39
N LEU A 61 -14.46 28.58 -25.60
CA LEU A 61 -15.14 28.50 -24.30
C LEU A 61 -14.35 29.17 -23.18
N GLN A 62 -13.16 29.71 -23.46
CA GLN A 62 -12.28 30.37 -22.48
C GLN A 62 -12.02 29.47 -21.27
N ILE A 63 -11.72 28.19 -21.53
CA ILE A 63 -11.41 27.23 -20.47
C ILE A 63 -10.00 27.50 -19.90
N ASP A 64 -9.10 28.01 -20.74
CA ASP A 64 -7.75 28.45 -20.38
C ASP A 64 -7.79 29.87 -19.78
N ASP A 65 -7.34 30.02 -18.53
CA ASP A 65 -7.32 31.31 -17.79
C ASP A 65 -5.98 32.06 -17.88
N GLY A 66 -4.99 31.55 -18.63
CA GLY A 66 -3.74 32.26 -18.91
C GLY A 66 -2.55 32.01 -17.96
N GLU A 67 -1.38 32.34 -18.50
CA GLU A 67 0.05 32.24 -18.08
C GLU A 67 0.55 31.05 -17.21
N ASP A 68 -0.20 30.53 -16.24
CA ASP A 68 0.26 29.47 -15.33
C ASP A 68 -0.56 28.16 -15.39
N ASP A 69 -1.77 28.16 -15.98
CA ASP A 69 -2.64 26.98 -16.09
C ASP A 69 -2.71 26.45 -17.52
N ILE A 70 -1.79 25.54 -17.86
CA ILE A 70 -1.74 24.93 -19.20
C ILE A 70 -2.86 23.88 -19.33
N THR A 71 -3.80 24.12 -20.23
CA THR A 71 -4.76 23.08 -20.63
C THR A 71 -4.06 22.05 -21.53
N GLU A 72 -4.04 20.79 -21.10
CA GLU A 72 -3.38 19.71 -21.85
C GLU A 72 -4.39 18.78 -22.52
N VAL A 73 -4.14 18.44 -23.79
CA VAL A 73 -4.99 17.50 -24.55
C VAL A 73 -4.17 16.29 -24.99
N TRP A 74 -4.58 15.10 -24.56
CA TRP A 74 -3.90 13.85 -24.82
C TRP A 74 -4.82 12.85 -25.53
N LEU A 75 -4.35 12.31 -26.66
CA LEU A 75 -5.05 11.29 -27.43
C LEU A 75 -4.32 9.95 -27.25
N LYS A 76 -4.79 9.09 -26.35
CA LYS A 76 -4.15 7.79 -26.05
C LYS A 76 -5.19 6.77 -25.59
N ASN A 77 -4.83 5.49 -25.54
CA ASN A 77 -5.70 4.50 -24.90
C ASN A 77 -5.57 4.57 -23.37
N GLN A 78 -6.69 4.46 -22.66
CA GLN A 78 -6.72 4.39 -21.21
C GLN A 78 -7.59 3.21 -20.72
N TYR A 79 -7.15 2.59 -19.63
CA TYR A 79 -7.92 1.56 -18.91
C TYR A 79 -8.04 1.93 -17.42
N MET A 80 -9.04 1.37 -16.74
CA MET A 80 -9.17 1.50 -15.29
C MET A 80 -8.09 0.66 -14.60
N ALA A 81 -7.36 1.22 -13.63
CA ALA A 81 -6.25 0.53 -12.96
C ALA A 81 -6.64 -0.84 -12.37
N SER A 82 -7.88 -0.97 -11.89
CA SER A 82 -8.44 -2.20 -11.33
C SER A 82 -8.91 -3.22 -12.39
N GLN A 83 -9.11 -2.80 -13.64
CA GLN A 83 -9.67 -3.60 -14.74
C GLN A 83 -8.93 -3.29 -16.06
N PRO A 84 -7.69 -3.82 -16.25
CA PRO A 84 -6.86 -3.49 -17.42
C PRO A 84 -7.46 -3.87 -18.78
N ASP A 85 -8.42 -4.78 -18.79
CA ASP A 85 -9.19 -5.23 -19.95
C ASP A 85 -10.15 -4.16 -20.49
N THR A 86 -10.40 -3.08 -19.74
CA THR A 86 -11.29 -1.96 -20.13
C THR A 86 -10.59 -0.90 -20.99
N CYS A 87 -9.55 -1.27 -21.73
CA CYS A 87 -8.74 -0.35 -22.51
C CYS A 87 -9.53 0.23 -23.71
N VAL A 88 -9.68 1.56 -23.75
CA VAL A 88 -10.41 2.26 -24.82
C VAL A 88 -9.68 3.51 -25.32
N PRO A 89 -9.86 3.92 -26.58
CA PRO A 89 -9.35 5.19 -27.10
C PRO A 89 -9.94 6.36 -26.30
N THR A 90 -9.09 7.23 -25.79
CA THR A 90 -9.50 8.35 -24.93
C THR A 90 -8.90 9.68 -25.39
N ILE A 91 -9.74 10.70 -25.45
CA ILE A 91 -9.37 12.11 -25.50
C ILE A 91 -9.39 12.63 -24.07
N ALA A 92 -8.22 12.70 -23.43
CA ALA A 92 -8.09 13.24 -22.09
C ALA A 92 -7.76 14.74 -22.16
N ILE A 93 -8.51 15.55 -21.42
CA ILE A 93 -8.35 17.00 -21.34
C ILE A 93 -8.05 17.34 -19.87
N TYR A 94 -6.91 17.94 -19.58
CA TYR A 94 -6.58 18.40 -18.23
C TYR A 94 -6.64 19.91 -18.18
N SER A 95 -7.41 20.46 -17.25
CA SER A 95 -7.53 21.91 -17.03
C SER A 95 -7.87 22.18 -15.57
N SER A 96 -7.58 23.37 -15.06
CA SER A 96 -7.88 23.72 -13.67
C SER A 96 -9.38 23.87 -13.44
N TRP A 97 -9.86 23.34 -12.32
CA TRP A 97 -11.28 23.20 -12.08
C TRP A 97 -11.80 24.24 -11.08
N SER A 98 -13.04 24.66 -11.29
CA SER A 98 -13.84 25.33 -10.28
C SER A 98 -15.31 25.01 -10.48
N GLU A 99 -16.12 25.11 -9.41
CA GLU A 99 -17.57 24.88 -9.48
C GLU A 99 -18.24 25.76 -10.57
N ASN A 100 -17.77 27.01 -10.73
CA ASN A 100 -18.29 27.94 -11.74
C ASN A 100 -17.99 27.51 -13.19
N LYS A 101 -16.98 26.66 -13.40
CA LYS A 101 -16.58 26.15 -14.73
C LYS A 101 -17.25 24.84 -15.11
N GLN A 102 -17.98 24.18 -14.20
CA GLN A 102 -18.58 22.85 -14.47
C GLN A 102 -19.48 22.86 -15.71
N GLY A 103 -20.35 23.86 -15.87
CA GLY A 103 -21.21 23.99 -17.05
C GLY A 103 -20.45 24.27 -18.36
N LEU A 104 -19.28 24.93 -18.28
CA LEU A 104 -18.41 25.13 -19.43
C LEU A 104 -17.74 23.81 -19.84
N TRP A 105 -17.32 23.00 -18.88
CA TRP A 105 -16.73 21.68 -19.13
C TRP A 105 -17.74 20.72 -19.76
N GLU A 106 -18.98 20.70 -19.26
CA GLU A 106 -20.07 19.94 -19.87
C GLU A 106 -20.30 20.37 -21.32
N THR A 107 -20.28 21.68 -21.58
CA THR A 107 -20.44 22.22 -22.93
C THR A 107 -19.28 21.81 -23.84
N ALA A 108 -18.04 21.88 -23.35
CA ALA A 108 -16.86 21.47 -24.11
C ALA A 108 -16.91 19.99 -24.48
N VAL A 109 -17.15 19.10 -23.52
CA VAL A 109 -17.24 17.65 -23.77
C VAL A 109 -18.35 17.33 -24.78
N ARG A 110 -19.50 18.00 -24.65
CA ARG A 110 -20.62 17.85 -25.60
C ARG A 110 -20.24 18.26 -27.01
N GLU A 111 -19.62 19.41 -27.18
CA GLU A 111 -19.21 19.92 -28.49
C GLU A 111 -18.10 19.07 -29.11
N VAL A 112 -17.17 18.53 -28.31
CA VAL A 112 -16.16 17.57 -28.79
C VAL A 112 -16.82 16.29 -29.29
N ALA A 113 -17.78 15.74 -28.56
CA ALA A 113 -18.51 14.54 -28.97
C ALA A 113 -19.29 14.75 -30.29
N LEU A 114 -19.95 15.90 -30.45
CA LEU A 114 -20.63 16.27 -31.69
C LEU A 114 -19.65 16.43 -32.86
N ALA A 115 -18.48 17.03 -32.62
CA ALA A 115 -17.44 17.13 -33.63
C ALA A 115 -16.94 15.75 -34.09
N LEU A 116 -16.72 14.83 -33.14
CA LEU A 116 -16.36 13.43 -33.47
C LEU A 116 -17.45 12.74 -34.28
N TYR A 117 -18.73 12.92 -33.94
CA TYR A 117 -19.85 12.40 -34.72
C TYR A 117 -19.77 12.89 -36.17
N HIS A 118 -19.63 14.20 -36.39
CA HIS A 118 -19.54 14.75 -37.74
C HIS A 118 -18.32 14.27 -38.53
N MET A 119 -17.19 14.04 -37.87
CA MET A 119 -15.99 13.51 -38.50
C MET A 119 -16.12 12.04 -38.92
N LEU A 120 -16.86 11.25 -38.15
CA LEU A 120 -16.87 9.79 -38.24
C LEU A 120 -18.17 9.18 -38.77
N LYS A 121 -19.27 9.95 -38.88
CA LYS A 121 -20.60 9.46 -39.30
C LYS A 121 -20.63 8.69 -40.63
N ASP A 122 -19.69 8.99 -41.54
CA ASP A 122 -19.58 8.35 -42.85
C ASP A 122 -18.48 7.26 -42.88
N SER A 123 -18.03 6.80 -41.70
CA SER A 123 -16.99 5.80 -41.52
C SER A 123 -17.47 4.59 -40.71
N ASP A 124 -16.72 3.49 -40.74
CA ASP A 124 -17.00 2.28 -39.95
C ASP A 124 -16.62 2.42 -38.45
N VAL A 125 -16.08 3.57 -38.04
CA VAL A 125 -15.68 3.82 -36.64
C VAL A 125 -16.84 4.47 -35.89
N ALA A 126 -17.34 3.77 -34.87
CA ALA A 126 -18.38 4.31 -34.00
C ALA A 126 -17.81 5.43 -33.11
N TYR A 127 -18.36 6.65 -33.20
CA TYR A 127 -17.85 7.81 -32.46
C TYR A 127 -18.00 7.67 -30.93
N ASP A 128 -18.98 6.88 -30.47
CA ASP A 128 -19.23 6.52 -29.07
C ASP A 128 -18.31 5.41 -28.54
N SER A 129 -17.45 4.85 -29.39
CA SER A 129 -16.33 4.00 -28.95
C SER A 129 -15.11 4.78 -28.47
N ILE A 130 -15.14 6.12 -28.58
CA ILE A 130 -14.07 7.02 -28.15
C ILE A 130 -14.50 7.73 -26.87
N GLN A 131 -13.75 7.51 -25.80
CA GLN A 131 -13.97 8.18 -24.52
C GLN A 131 -13.47 9.63 -24.58
N ILE A 132 -14.23 10.56 -24.02
CA ILE A 132 -13.79 11.92 -23.72
C ILE A 132 -13.79 12.06 -22.19
N ASP A 133 -12.66 12.48 -21.63
CA ASP A 133 -12.49 12.61 -20.18
C ASP A 133 -11.78 13.93 -19.87
N MET A 134 -12.55 14.91 -19.39
CA MET A 134 -12.04 16.19 -18.94
C MET A 134 -11.87 16.18 -17.42
N GLN A 135 -10.65 16.44 -16.93
CA GLN A 135 -10.26 16.29 -15.54
C GLN A 135 -9.57 17.55 -14.99
N GLY A 136 -9.81 17.80 -13.71
CA GLY A 136 -9.08 18.78 -12.90
C GLY A 136 -7.59 18.51 -12.95
N SER A 137 -6.78 19.54 -13.22
CA SER A 137 -5.32 19.44 -13.12
C SER A 137 -4.90 19.02 -11.69
N GLU A 138 -5.74 19.33 -10.69
CA GLU A 138 -5.62 18.94 -9.29
C GLU A 138 -5.65 17.43 -9.10
N LEU A 139 -6.36 16.69 -9.96
CA LEU A 139 -6.43 15.23 -9.94
C LEU A 139 -5.21 14.56 -10.57
N GLY A 140 -4.26 15.32 -11.11
CA GLY A 140 -3.00 14.82 -11.69
C GLY A 140 -1.75 15.25 -10.90
N ARG A 141 -1.90 16.16 -9.93
CA ARG A 141 -0.80 16.71 -9.14
C ARG A 141 -0.39 15.72 -8.04
N THR A 142 0.91 15.68 -7.76
CA THR A 142 1.41 14.98 -6.59
C THR A 142 0.81 15.58 -5.32
N ILE A 143 0.17 14.72 -4.51
CA ILE A 143 -0.45 15.12 -3.26
C ILE A 143 0.57 15.02 -2.13
N TYR A 144 0.69 16.11 -1.38
CA TYR A 144 1.42 16.16 -0.12
C TYR A 144 0.41 16.23 1.01
N TYR A 145 0.59 15.38 2.01
CA TYR A 145 -0.22 15.43 3.22
C TYR A 145 0.64 15.33 4.47
N ARG A 146 0.12 15.84 5.58
CA ARG A 146 0.63 15.58 6.93
C ARG A 146 -0.50 15.52 7.96
N SER A 147 -0.24 14.95 9.13
CA SER A 147 -1.19 14.99 10.25
C SER A 147 -1.46 16.42 10.72
N VAL A 148 -2.64 16.61 11.32
CA VAL A 148 -3.01 17.84 12.03
C VAL A 148 -2.60 17.71 13.48
N ASP A 149 -1.50 18.37 13.85
CA ASP A 149 -0.87 18.31 15.18
C ASP A 149 -0.87 19.66 15.90
N ASP A 150 -1.18 20.75 15.20
CA ASP A 150 -1.14 22.14 15.67
C ASP A 150 -2.51 22.73 16.02
N ARG A 151 -3.57 21.91 16.01
CA ARG A 151 -4.97 22.30 16.30
C ARG A 151 -5.64 21.37 17.30
N ASP A 152 -5.38 21.62 18.59
CA ASP A 152 -5.97 20.85 19.70
C ASP A 152 -7.50 20.84 19.67
N ASP A 153 -8.13 21.98 19.36
CA ASP A 153 -9.58 22.11 19.27
C ASP A 153 -10.22 21.17 18.23
N LEU A 154 -9.53 20.98 17.08
CA LEU A 154 -9.96 20.04 16.05
C LEU A 154 -9.69 18.60 16.47
N CYS A 155 -8.51 18.32 17.03
CA CYS A 155 -8.13 16.98 17.45
C CYS A 155 -9.03 16.43 18.56
N ASP A 156 -9.34 17.25 19.57
CA ASP A 156 -10.17 16.87 20.72
C ASP A 156 -11.62 16.56 20.31
N SER A 157 -12.10 17.17 19.23
CA SER A 157 -13.45 16.96 18.70
C SER A 157 -13.51 16.05 17.47
N TRP A 158 -12.37 15.52 17.02
CA TRP A 158 -12.25 14.80 15.76
C TRP A 158 -13.08 13.53 15.73
N ASP A 159 -13.05 12.70 16.77
CA ASP A 159 -13.78 11.43 16.77
C ASP A 159 -15.31 11.62 16.61
N ASP A 160 -15.87 12.67 17.22
CA ASP A 160 -17.28 13.03 17.03
C ASP A 160 -17.57 13.49 15.60
N VAL A 161 -16.67 14.30 15.01
CA VAL A 161 -16.82 14.81 13.64
C VAL A 161 -16.68 13.67 12.64
N ARG A 162 -15.73 12.76 12.86
CA ARG A 162 -15.55 11.54 12.04
C ARG A 162 -16.82 10.68 12.06
N ALA A 163 -17.42 10.47 13.23
CA ALA A 163 -18.66 9.72 13.36
C ALA A 163 -19.83 10.41 12.62
N LEU A 164 -19.93 11.74 12.72
CA LEU A 164 -20.90 12.54 11.96
C LEU A 164 -20.69 12.38 10.45
N VAL A 165 -19.46 12.55 9.97
CA VAL A 165 -19.10 12.42 8.55
C VAL A 165 -19.52 11.05 8.03
N ARG A 166 -19.19 9.96 8.75
CA ARG A 166 -19.63 8.61 8.41
C ARG A 166 -21.15 8.52 8.30
N GLN A 167 -21.87 9.01 9.31
CA GLN A 167 -23.34 9.01 9.29
C GLN A 167 -23.90 9.72 8.05
N ARG A 168 -23.27 10.82 7.64
CA ARG A 168 -23.69 11.54 6.42
C ARG A 168 -23.36 10.74 5.17
N LEU A 169 -22.18 10.13 5.05
CA LEU A 169 -21.85 9.25 3.92
C LEU A 169 -22.85 8.12 3.73
N GLU A 170 -23.30 7.48 4.81
CA GLU A 170 -24.29 6.40 4.74
C GLU A 170 -25.72 6.87 4.39
N ALA A 171 -26.00 8.18 4.48
CA ALA A 171 -27.32 8.74 4.19
C ALA A 171 -27.58 8.95 2.69
N PHE A 172 -26.54 8.93 1.85
CA PHE A 172 -26.65 9.19 0.41
C PHE A 172 -26.35 7.94 -0.40
N LYS A 173 -27.18 7.68 -1.41
CA LYS A 173 -26.99 6.54 -2.33
C LYS A 173 -25.65 6.57 -3.05
N ALA A 174 -25.08 7.75 -3.27
CA ALA A 174 -23.79 7.93 -3.91
C ALA A 174 -22.61 7.36 -3.10
N THR A 175 -22.73 7.26 -1.77
CA THR A 175 -21.61 6.91 -0.86
C THR A 175 -21.95 5.82 0.15
N GLU A 176 -23.21 5.41 0.25
CA GLU A 176 -23.68 4.34 1.14
C GLU A 176 -22.85 3.06 0.92
N ARG A 177 -22.24 2.54 2.00
CA ARG A 177 -21.43 1.31 2.02
C ARG A 177 -20.17 1.33 1.14
N SER A 178 -19.74 2.49 0.65
CA SER A 178 -18.51 2.63 -0.16
C SER A 178 -17.31 3.18 0.61
N MET A 179 -17.47 3.54 1.91
CA MET A 179 -16.39 4.17 2.69
C MET A 179 -15.20 3.23 2.90
N LEU A 180 -13.99 3.72 2.58
CA LEU A 180 -12.72 3.03 2.80
C LEU A 180 -11.88 3.68 3.91
N ALA A 181 -11.82 5.01 3.95
CA ALA A 181 -11.13 5.74 5.01
C ALA A 181 -11.72 7.13 5.25
N ILE A 182 -11.65 7.59 6.52
CA ILE A 182 -11.94 8.98 6.91
C ILE A 182 -10.80 9.48 7.78
N CYS A 183 -10.11 10.53 7.31
CA CYS A 183 -8.91 11.08 7.93
C CYS A 183 -9.01 12.60 8.11
N LEU A 184 -8.33 13.13 9.13
CA LEU A 184 -8.09 14.57 9.29
C LEU A 184 -6.62 14.85 9.02
N LEU A 185 -6.33 15.56 7.93
CA LEU A 185 -4.97 15.79 7.44
C LEU A 185 -4.82 17.24 6.95
N TYR A 186 -3.62 17.77 6.99
CA TYR A 186 -3.22 18.79 6.02
C TYR A 186 -3.10 18.10 4.68
N TYR A 187 -3.95 18.45 3.72
CA TYR A 187 -3.96 17.92 2.36
C TYR A 187 -3.70 19.09 1.40
N CYS A 188 -2.62 19.02 0.63
CA CYS A 188 -2.17 20.08 -0.26
C CYS A 188 -2.12 21.48 0.43
N GLY A 189 -1.64 21.50 1.67
CA GLY A 189 -1.47 22.73 2.47
C GLY A 189 -2.70 23.20 3.24
N SER A 190 -3.85 22.54 3.13
CA SER A 190 -5.09 22.92 3.83
C SER A 190 -5.59 21.82 4.75
N ILE A 191 -6.11 22.18 5.93
CA ILE A 191 -6.76 21.21 6.83
C ILE A 191 -8.01 20.65 6.14
N THR A 192 -8.06 19.34 5.98
CA THR A 192 -9.03 18.64 5.14
C THR A 192 -9.51 17.36 5.82
N ILE A 193 -10.82 17.16 5.85
CA ILE A 193 -11.45 15.86 6.04
C ILE A 193 -11.32 15.12 4.72
N TYR A 194 -10.34 14.23 4.67
CA TYR A 194 -10.07 13.37 3.53
C TYR A 194 -10.91 12.10 3.65
N ILE A 195 -11.65 11.77 2.60
CA ILE A 195 -12.53 10.62 2.52
C ILE A 195 -12.14 9.79 1.31
N ALA A 196 -11.75 8.54 1.55
CA ALA A 196 -11.56 7.55 0.50
C ALA A 196 -12.81 6.68 0.38
N VAL A 197 -13.28 6.47 -0.84
CA VAL A 197 -14.38 5.56 -1.15
C VAL A 197 -13.96 4.55 -2.21
N ASP A 198 -14.59 3.37 -2.24
CA ASP A 198 -14.33 2.37 -3.26
C ASP A 198 -15.00 2.73 -4.59
N TYR A 199 -14.66 1.97 -5.64
CA TYR A 199 -15.14 2.21 -7.00
C TYR A 199 -16.64 1.99 -7.21
N SER A 200 -17.40 1.54 -6.19
CA SER A 200 -18.86 1.47 -6.26
C SER A 200 -19.54 2.81 -5.99
N SER A 201 -18.82 3.77 -5.39
CA SER A 201 -19.34 5.11 -5.10
C SER A 201 -19.59 5.91 -6.38
N ASP A 202 -20.75 6.55 -6.48
CA ASP A 202 -21.16 7.38 -7.61
C ASP A 202 -20.63 8.82 -7.44
N GLU A 203 -19.66 9.18 -8.28
CA GLU A 203 -18.99 10.49 -8.28
C GLU A 203 -19.97 11.65 -8.50
N THR A 204 -21.07 11.42 -9.22
CA THR A 204 -22.02 12.46 -9.63
C THR A 204 -22.78 13.06 -8.43
N GLY A 205 -22.90 12.30 -7.33
CA GLY A 205 -23.57 12.75 -6.10
C GLY A 205 -22.65 13.41 -5.07
N TRP A 206 -21.33 13.40 -5.25
CA TRP A 206 -20.39 13.81 -4.19
C TRP A 206 -20.53 15.28 -3.76
N LEU A 207 -20.85 16.20 -4.68
CA LEU A 207 -21.01 17.62 -4.33
C LEU A 207 -22.14 17.83 -3.31
N GLU A 208 -23.25 17.10 -3.45
CA GLU A 208 -24.37 17.14 -2.51
C GLU A 208 -23.95 16.60 -1.13
N VAL A 209 -23.25 15.47 -1.12
CA VAL A 209 -22.72 14.84 0.10
C VAL A 209 -21.76 15.79 0.84
N ILE A 210 -20.84 16.43 0.12
CA ILE A 210 -19.87 17.38 0.67
C ILE A 210 -20.57 18.61 1.26
N ALA A 211 -21.52 19.18 0.54
CA ALA A 211 -22.29 20.33 1.02
C ALA A 211 -23.06 20.00 2.31
N ASP A 212 -23.66 18.82 2.35
CA ASP A 212 -24.38 18.33 3.53
C ASP A 212 -23.45 18.07 4.73
N ILE A 213 -22.28 17.44 4.52
CA ILE A 213 -21.27 17.28 5.57
C ILE A 213 -20.86 18.63 6.14
N LYS A 214 -20.49 19.59 5.28
CA LYS A 214 -20.10 20.95 5.70
C LYS A 214 -21.20 21.63 6.51
N ALA A 215 -22.44 21.62 6.01
CA ALA A 215 -23.57 22.23 6.69
C ALA A 215 -23.84 21.62 8.08
N ASN A 216 -23.67 20.30 8.24
CA ASN A 216 -23.83 19.64 9.54
C ASN A 216 -22.69 19.96 10.50
N ILE A 217 -21.45 20.01 10.01
CA ILE A 217 -20.29 20.41 10.83
C ILE A 217 -20.47 21.84 11.32
N ASP A 218 -20.77 22.79 10.42
CA ASP A 218 -20.95 24.21 10.76
C ASP A 218 -22.06 24.43 11.81
N ARG A 219 -23.12 23.63 11.74
CA ARG A 219 -24.26 23.72 12.65
C ARG A 219 -23.94 23.21 14.06
N TYR A 220 -23.10 22.20 14.20
CA TYR A 220 -22.93 21.46 15.46
C TYR A 220 -21.53 21.54 16.07
N LYS A 221 -20.52 22.02 15.34
CA LYS A 221 -19.11 22.00 15.76
C LYS A 221 -18.45 23.36 15.54
N ARG A 222 -18.21 24.09 16.63
CA ARG A 222 -17.48 25.36 16.61
C ARG A 222 -16.01 25.11 16.25
N GLY A 223 -15.38 26.00 15.47
CA GLY A 223 -13.95 25.95 15.13
C GLY A 223 -13.59 25.22 13.83
N TRP A 224 -14.59 24.64 13.14
CA TRP A 224 -14.41 23.81 11.93
C TRP A 224 -14.65 24.55 10.60
N THR A 225 -14.87 25.87 10.62
CA THR A 225 -15.29 26.65 9.43
C THR A 225 -14.26 26.68 8.31
N ASP A 226 -12.98 26.51 8.63
CA ASP A 226 -11.88 26.60 7.67
C ASP A 226 -11.42 25.22 7.16
N VAL A 227 -12.12 24.14 7.56
CA VAL A 227 -11.79 22.77 7.22
C VAL A 227 -12.45 22.37 5.89
N GLN A 228 -11.63 21.87 4.95
CA GLN A 228 -12.12 21.38 3.66
C GLN A 228 -12.64 19.94 3.76
N VAL A 229 -13.44 19.52 2.78
CA VAL A 229 -13.89 18.13 2.63
C VAL A 229 -13.52 17.67 1.23
N HIS A 230 -12.83 16.54 1.15
CA HIS A 230 -12.38 15.92 -0.11
C HIS A 230 -12.83 14.46 -0.15
N ILE A 231 -13.40 14.05 -1.27
CA ILE A 231 -13.79 12.66 -1.54
C ILE A 231 -13.03 12.21 -2.78
N GLU A 232 -12.44 11.02 -2.73
CA GLU A 232 -11.84 10.40 -3.90
C GLU A 232 -12.07 8.88 -3.92
N HIS A 233 -12.13 8.33 -5.14
CA HIS A 233 -12.01 6.89 -5.32
C HIS A 233 -10.59 6.45 -4.96
N ASN A 234 -10.52 5.37 -4.19
CA ASN A 234 -9.27 4.71 -3.86
C ASN A 234 -9.44 3.19 -3.99
N ALA A 235 -8.32 2.50 -4.20
CA ALA A 235 -8.32 1.05 -4.08
C ALA A 235 -8.59 0.68 -2.62
N GLU A 236 -9.28 -0.45 -2.41
CA GLU A 236 -9.54 -0.94 -1.07
C GLU A 236 -8.24 -1.09 -0.27
N THR A 237 -8.25 -0.58 0.95
CA THR A 237 -7.16 -0.84 1.90
C THR A 237 -7.11 -2.34 2.15
N SER A 238 -5.98 -2.96 1.82
CA SER A 238 -5.76 -4.39 2.02
C SER A 238 -4.44 -4.59 2.73
N TYR A 239 -4.39 -5.61 3.58
CA TYR A 239 -3.20 -6.26 4.10
C TYR A 239 -2.45 -7.00 2.98
N SER A 240 -2.09 -6.29 1.92
CA SER A 240 -1.42 -6.87 0.77
C SER A 240 0.10 -6.84 0.96
N PHE A 241 0.70 -8.02 1.01
CA PHE A 241 2.10 -8.22 0.63
C PHE A 241 2.09 -8.79 -0.80
N ASP A 242 2.92 -8.24 -1.69
CA ASP A 242 2.91 -8.65 -3.10
C ASP A 242 3.33 -10.10 -3.25
N ILE A 243 2.36 -10.94 -3.59
CA ILE A 243 2.59 -12.33 -3.93
C ILE A 243 2.92 -12.36 -5.42
N LEU A 244 4.15 -12.70 -5.74
CA LEU A 244 4.62 -12.75 -7.12
C LEU A 244 4.69 -14.18 -7.62
N PRO A 245 4.19 -14.47 -8.83
CA PRO A 245 4.58 -15.67 -9.53
C PRO A 245 6.10 -15.66 -9.76
N PRO A 246 6.75 -16.82 -9.87
CA PRO A 246 8.19 -16.95 -10.10
C PRO A 246 8.59 -16.61 -11.55
N THR A 247 8.08 -15.52 -12.13
CA THR A 247 8.44 -15.03 -13.46
C THR A 247 9.37 -13.82 -13.34
N PHE A 248 10.58 -13.94 -13.89
CA PHE A 248 11.62 -12.92 -13.83
C PHE A 248 11.84 -12.37 -15.23
N ASP A 249 11.49 -11.10 -15.42
CA ASP A 249 11.99 -10.27 -16.52
C ASP A 249 12.82 -9.13 -15.90
N SER A 250 13.71 -8.53 -16.67
CA SER A 250 14.54 -7.36 -16.33
C SER A 250 13.77 -6.24 -15.61
N GLY A 251 12.54 -5.91 -16.02
CA GLY A 251 11.69 -4.94 -15.33
C GLY A 251 11.22 -5.39 -13.93
N VAL A 252 11.05 -6.71 -13.73
CA VAL A 252 10.70 -7.33 -12.44
C VAL A 252 11.88 -7.27 -11.46
N ALA A 253 13.12 -7.27 -11.96
CA ALA A 253 14.32 -7.19 -11.12
C ALA A 253 14.44 -5.82 -10.42
N GLN A 254 14.26 -4.72 -11.14
CA GLN A 254 14.33 -3.38 -10.54
C GLN A 254 13.19 -3.16 -9.55
N LYS A 255 11.97 -3.56 -9.93
CA LYS A 255 10.79 -3.49 -9.07
C LYS A 255 10.97 -4.29 -7.78
N GLY A 256 11.45 -5.53 -7.87
CA GLY A 256 11.66 -6.35 -6.69
C GLY A 256 12.73 -5.80 -5.73
N CYS A 257 13.78 -5.15 -6.24
CA CYS A 257 14.73 -4.44 -5.38
C CYS A 257 14.08 -3.26 -4.65
N LEU A 258 13.25 -2.47 -5.33
CA LEU A 258 12.50 -1.36 -4.72
C LEU A 258 11.47 -1.84 -3.68
N GLU A 259 10.98 -3.06 -3.82
CA GLU A 259 10.06 -3.72 -2.87
C GLU A 259 10.79 -4.45 -1.72
N GLY A 260 12.10 -4.23 -1.56
CA GLY A 260 12.87 -4.82 -0.45
C GLY A 260 13.03 -6.34 -0.53
N LYS A 261 12.93 -6.94 -1.73
CA LYS A 261 13.04 -8.40 -1.92
C LYS A 261 14.47 -8.91 -1.97
N LEU A 262 15.42 -8.02 -2.25
CA LEU A 262 16.84 -8.33 -2.22
C LEU A 262 17.30 -8.48 -0.77
N PHE A 263 18.03 -9.56 -0.47
CA PHE A 263 18.67 -9.76 0.82
C PHE A 263 20.14 -9.38 0.74
N ASP A 264 20.51 -8.29 1.42
CA ASP A 264 21.89 -7.83 1.52
C ASP A 264 22.67 -8.64 2.57
N GLY A 265 23.89 -9.07 2.22
CA GLY A 265 24.77 -9.82 3.13
C GLY A 265 24.41 -11.29 3.33
N ASP A 266 25.01 -11.93 4.34
CA ASP A 266 24.84 -13.35 4.63
C ASP A 266 23.56 -13.65 5.42
N TYR A 267 22.98 -14.84 5.18
CA TYR A 267 21.84 -15.33 5.97
C TYR A 267 22.28 -15.64 7.40
N GLN A 268 21.51 -15.12 8.36
CA GLN A 268 21.79 -15.30 9.78
C GLN A 268 21.11 -16.55 10.32
N GLN A 269 21.79 -17.23 11.25
CA GLN A 269 21.23 -18.40 11.92
C GLN A 269 20.13 -18.00 12.91
N ALA A 270 20.39 -17.01 13.76
CA ALA A 270 19.39 -16.48 14.67
C ALA A 270 18.65 -15.32 14.01
N ILE A 271 17.32 -15.27 14.18
CA ILE A 271 16.47 -14.19 13.71
C ILE A 271 16.36 -13.08 14.74
N LYS A 272 16.16 -11.85 14.31
CA LYS A 272 16.05 -10.64 15.14
C LYS A 272 14.86 -9.76 14.73
N PRO A 273 14.46 -8.77 15.56
CA PRO A 273 13.52 -7.73 15.15
C PRO A 273 13.86 -7.15 13.77
N GLY A 274 12.86 -7.04 12.90
CA GLY A 274 13.01 -6.55 11.53
C GLY A 274 13.41 -7.59 10.49
N ASP A 275 13.74 -8.83 10.88
CA ASP A 275 14.00 -9.90 9.91
C ASP A 275 12.71 -10.37 9.22
N ASP A 276 12.87 -10.86 7.99
CA ASP A 276 11.75 -11.35 7.17
C ASP A 276 11.40 -12.81 7.48
N PHE A 277 10.13 -13.16 7.30
CA PHE A 277 9.65 -14.53 7.34
C PHE A 277 8.47 -14.76 6.38
N GLY A 278 8.21 -16.01 6.04
CA GLY A 278 7.03 -16.39 5.24
C GLY A 278 6.64 -17.85 5.46
N ALA A 279 5.44 -18.24 5.03
CA ALA A 279 4.97 -19.61 5.15
C ALA A 279 5.67 -20.54 4.14
N ASP A 280 5.99 -21.77 4.57
CA ASP A 280 6.49 -22.84 3.71
C ASP A 280 5.31 -23.49 2.97
N THR A 281 4.81 -22.82 1.93
CA THR A 281 3.68 -23.30 1.14
C THR A 281 4.13 -23.96 -0.16
N SER A 282 3.49 -25.07 -0.51
CA SER A 282 3.59 -25.70 -1.82
C SER A 282 2.26 -25.59 -2.56
N SER A 283 2.27 -25.40 -3.87
CA SER A 283 1.09 -25.56 -4.73
C SER A 283 0.71 -27.03 -4.87
N SER A 284 -0.49 -27.26 -5.42
CA SER A 284 -1.07 -28.58 -5.68
C SER A 284 -0.23 -29.47 -6.61
N ASP A 285 0.65 -28.90 -7.42
CA ASP A 285 1.61 -29.61 -8.28
C ASP A 285 2.94 -29.96 -7.57
N GLY A 286 3.04 -29.66 -6.27
CA GLY A 286 4.23 -29.89 -5.46
C GLY A 286 5.34 -28.85 -5.61
N SER A 287 5.17 -27.84 -6.49
CA SER A 287 6.11 -26.72 -6.56
C SER A 287 5.92 -25.78 -5.36
N LYS A 288 6.99 -25.18 -4.82
CA LYS A 288 6.85 -24.27 -3.69
C LYS A 288 6.22 -22.95 -4.15
N MET A 289 5.02 -22.63 -3.67
CA MET A 289 4.41 -21.32 -3.87
C MET A 289 5.19 -20.30 -3.04
N SER A 290 5.73 -19.27 -3.70
CA SER A 290 6.38 -18.15 -3.02
C SER A 290 5.31 -17.17 -2.56
N VAL A 291 4.67 -17.46 -1.43
CA VAL A 291 3.83 -16.48 -0.72
C VAL A 291 4.72 -15.33 -0.24
N GLY A 292 4.14 -14.13 -0.10
CA GLY A 292 4.89 -12.95 0.31
C GLY A 292 5.44 -13.09 1.73
N PHE A 293 6.07 -12.02 2.22
CA PHE A 293 6.75 -12.03 3.50
C PHE A 293 6.17 -10.97 4.45
N GLY A 294 6.31 -11.22 5.75
CA GLY A 294 6.09 -10.24 6.81
C GLY A 294 7.37 -9.99 7.60
N THR A 295 7.23 -9.22 8.67
CA THR A 295 8.32 -8.87 9.58
C THR A 295 8.15 -9.57 10.93
N ILE A 296 9.25 -10.10 11.48
CA ILE A 296 9.33 -10.42 12.90
C ILE A 296 9.44 -9.13 13.70
N GLY A 297 8.43 -8.81 14.50
CA GLY A 297 8.40 -7.59 15.29
C GLY A 297 9.43 -7.62 16.40
N CYS A 298 9.19 -8.45 17.41
CA CYS A 298 10.14 -8.72 18.47
C CYS A 298 9.88 -10.08 19.08
N PHE A 299 10.74 -10.49 20.00
CA PHE A 299 10.45 -11.59 20.91
C PHE A 299 9.71 -11.09 22.15
N ILE A 300 8.72 -11.87 22.57
CA ILE A 300 8.04 -11.70 23.84
C ILE A 300 8.17 -12.97 24.67
N GLU A 301 8.03 -12.87 25.98
CA GLU A 301 7.99 -14.01 26.89
C GLU A 301 6.63 -14.10 27.56
N ILE A 302 6.12 -15.32 27.66
CA ILE A 302 4.82 -15.61 28.26
C ILE A 302 5.00 -16.65 29.37
N LYS A 303 4.33 -16.42 30.50
CA LYS A 303 4.10 -17.41 31.55
C LYS A 303 2.65 -17.80 31.57
N THR A 304 2.37 -19.09 31.68
CA THR A 304 1.01 -19.60 31.85
C THR A 304 0.83 -20.28 33.21
N LYS A 305 -0.42 -20.52 33.61
CA LYS A 305 -0.72 -21.33 34.81
C LYS A 305 -0.19 -22.77 34.66
N SER A 306 -0.22 -23.28 33.42
CA SER A 306 0.24 -24.63 33.05
C SER A 306 1.76 -24.72 32.92
N ASN A 307 2.43 -23.63 32.55
CA ASN A 307 3.88 -23.51 32.45
C ASN A 307 4.35 -22.20 33.11
N PRO A 308 4.78 -22.24 34.38
CA PRO A 308 5.19 -21.04 35.11
C PRO A 308 6.58 -20.52 34.69
N ALA A 309 7.29 -21.21 33.81
CA ALA A 309 8.55 -20.73 33.23
C ALA A 309 8.27 -19.76 32.07
N TRP A 310 9.17 -18.79 31.88
CA TRP A 310 9.11 -17.91 30.71
C TRP A 310 9.35 -18.73 29.45
N LYS A 311 8.41 -18.69 28.51
CA LYS A 311 8.58 -19.23 27.16
C LYS A 311 8.58 -18.10 26.14
N ARG A 312 9.59 -18.08 25.28
CA ARG A 312 9.84 -17.05 24.26
C ARG A 312 9.07 -17.35 22.98
N TYR A 313 8.43 -16.34 22.41
CA TYR A 313 7.68 -16.40 21.15
C TYR A 313 8.04 -15.17 20.29
N ALA A 314 8.00 -15.31 18.97
CA ALA A 314 8.10 -14.16 18.08
C ALA A 314 6.71 -13.54 17.86
N LEU A 315 6.58 -12.23 18.04
CA LEU A 315 5.39 -11.44 17.78
C LEU A 315 5.43 -10.89 16.35
N THR A 316 4.30 -10.97 15.65
CA THR A 316 4.08 -10.43 14.30
C THR A 316 2.59 -10.18 14.07
N SER A 317 2.19 -9.82 12.85
CA SER A 317 0.79 -9.63 12.47
C SER A 317 0.10 -10.92 12.01
N TYR A 318 -1.21 -11.05 12.27
CA TYR A 318 -1.96 -12.24 11.86
C TYR A 318 -2.02 -12.40 10.34
N HIS A 319 -2.27 -11.34 9.59
CA HIS A 319 -2.30 -11.44 8.13
C HIS A 319 -0.98 -11.93 7.52
N ALA A 320 0.17 -11.69 8.17
CA ALA A 320 1.48 -12.17 7.73
C ALA A 320 1.66 -13.70 7.90
N VAL A 321 0.98 -14.31 8.89
CA VAL A 321 0.98 -15.77 9.09
C VAL A 321 -0.17 -16.48 8.38
N ARG A 322 -1.20 -15.73 7.97
CA ARG A 322 -2.41 -16.24 7.31
C ARG A 322 -2.15 -17.18 6.12
N PRO A 323 -1.12 -16.97 5.26
CA PRO A 323 -0.82 -17.91 4.17
C PRO A 323 -0.45 -19.34 4.62
N ALA A 324 -0.06 -19.55 5.89
CA ALA A 324 0.23 -20.88 6.41
C ALA A 324 -1.05 -21.70 6.71
N LEU A 325 -2.22 -21.08 6.73
CA LEU A 325 -3.47 -21.74 7.11
C LEU A 325 -4.13 -22.44 5.92
N PRO A 326 -4.58 -23.70 6.09
CA PRO A 326 -5.31 -24.42 5.04
C PRO A 326 -6.55 -23.66 4.56
N GLY A 327 -6.74 -23.59 3.25
CA GLY A 327 -7.84 -22.86 2.59
C GLY A 327 -7.57 -21.38 2.34
N PHE A 328 -6.34 -20.89 2.60
CA PHE A 328 -5.90 -19.59 2.10
C PHE A 328 -5.94 -19.56 0.55
N ARG A 329 -6.43 -18.46 -0.03
CA ARG A 329 -6.59 -18.30 -1.49
C ARG A 329 -6.02 -16.98 -1.98
N LEU A 330 -5.71 -16.96 -3.28
CA LEU A 330 -5.18 -15.82 -4.00
C LEU A 330 -6.01 -15.51 -5.24
N GLU A 331 -6.08 -14.22 -5.54
CA GLU A 331 -6.67 -13.69 -6.77
C GLU A 331 -5.57 -13.04 -7.60
N ILE A 332 -5.46 -13.42 -8.87
CA ILE A 332 -4.54 -12.80 -9.83
C ILE A 332 -5.20 -11.53 -10.36
N VAL A 333 -4.52 -10.39 -10.21
CA VAL A 333 -5.01 -9.09 -10.70
C VAL A 333 -3.89 -8.45 -11.52
N GLY A 334 -4.11 -8.34 -12.83
CA GLY A 334 -3.08 -7.88 -13.77
C GLY A 334 -1.81 -8.74 -13.70
N GLY A 335 -0.65 -8.11 -13.50
CA GLY A 335 0.65 -8.79 -13.34
C GLY A 335 1.01 -9.17 -11.90
N GLY A 336 0.08 -9.03 -10.94
CA GLY A 336 0.30 -9.33 -9.53
C GLY A 336 -0.76 -10.25 -8.95
N SER A 337 -0.76 -10.40 -7.62
CA SER A 337 -1.84 -11.08 -6.92
C SER A 337 -2.12 -10.44 -5.56
N LYS A 338 -3.35 -10.63 -5.08
CA LYS A 338 -3.81 -10.16 -3.78
C LYS A 338 -4.48 -11.30 -3.00
N PRO A 339 -4.58 -11.21 -1.66
CA PRO A 339 -5.36 -12.16 -0.88
C PRO A 339 -6.82 -12.21 -1.37
N ALA A 340 -7.34 -13.41 -1.61
CA ALA A 340 -8.75 -13.63 -1.89
C ALA A 340 -9.48 -14.06 -0.60
N PRO A 341 -10.84 -14.01 -0.58
CA PRO A 341 -11.61 -14.68 0.45
C PRO A 341 -11.15 -16.14 0.60
N PRO A 342 -10.96 -16.65 1.82
CA PRO A 342 -10.52 -18.03 2.01
C PRO A 342 -11.59 -19.00 1.51
N GLU A 343 -11.23 -20.26 1.32
CA GLU A 343 -12.21 -21.30 1.01
C GLU A 343 -13.26 -21.36 2.14
N PRO A 344 -14.57 -21.30 1.82
CA PRO A 344 -15.62 -21.32 2.84
C PRO A 344 -15.48 -22.52 3.80
N ASN A 345 -15.59 -22.26 5.10
CA ASN A 345 -15.44 -23.25 6.18
C ASN A 345 -14.04 -23.89 6.33
N SER A 346 -13.03 -23.39 5.63
CA SER A 346 -11.64 -23.82 5.84
C SER A 346 -11.07 -23.38 7.19
N GLU A 347 -9.90 -23.90 7.54
CA GLU A 347 -9.17 -23.49 8.75
C GLU A 347 -8.78 -22.02 8.69
N CYS A 348 -8.39 -21.50 7.52
CA CYS A 348 -8.15 -20.07 7.29
C CYS A 348 -9.42 -19.24 7.55
N TRP A 349 -10.58 -19.70 7.05
CA TRP A 349 -11.87 -19.05 7.31
C TRP A 349 -12.21 -19.02 8.80
N ASN A 350 -12.02 -20.14 9.50
CA ASN A 350 -12.27 -20.23 10.95
C ASN A 350 -11.33 -19.34 11.76
N ALA A 351 -10.04 -19.31 11.41
CA ALA A 351 -9.06 -18.46 12.06
C ALA A 351 -9.35 -16.97 11.82
N ASP A 352 -9.77 -16.56 10.62
CA ASP A 352 -10.19 -15.18 10.38
C ASP A 352 -11.36 -14.77 11.30
N LEU A 353 -12.31 -15.67 11.54
CA LEU A 353 -13.49 -15.42 12.38
C LEU A 353 -13.24 -15.50 13.89
N LYS A 354 -12.42 -16.45 14.35
CA LYS A 354 -12.31 -16.82 15.78
C LYS A 354 -10.91 -16.65 16.37
N GLY A 355 -9.91 -16.40 15.52
CA GLY A 355 -8.50 -16.57 15.87
C GLY A 355 -8.06 -18.02 15.83
N TYR A 356 -6.75 -18.23 16.00
CA TYR A 356 -6.11 -19.54 16.07
C TYR A 356 -5.51 -19.72 17.47
N ALA A 357 -5.93 -20.74 18.20
CA ALA A 357 -5.44 -21.02 19.56
C ALA A 357 -4.69 -22.36 19.62
N PRO A 358 -3.78 -22.55 20.59
CA PRO A 358 -3.15 -23.84 20.83
C PRO A 358 -4.20 -24.95 21.03
N GLY A 359 -4.01 -26.10 20.38
CA GLY A 359 -4.98 -27.21 20.42
C GLY A 359 -6.05 -27.18 19.33
N HIS A 360 -6.01 -26.20 18.41
CA HIS A 360 -6.79 -26.27 17.17
C HIS A 360 -6.44 -27.55 16.38
N SER A 361 -7.41 -28.13 15.67
CA SER A 361 -7.20 -29.30 14.79
C SER A 361 -6.39 -28.97 13.53
N ALA A 362 -6.24 -27.68 13.23
CA ALA A 362 -5.50 -27.22 12.07
C ALA A 362 -4.00 -27.49 12.27
N THR A 363 -3.33 -27.86 11.19
CA THR A 363 -1.88 -27.99 11.14
C THR A 363 -1.35 -26.97 10.13
N PRO A 364 -1.14 -25.70 10.55
CA PRO A 364 -0.57 -24.69 9.66
C PRO A 364 0.80 -25.12 9.14
N SER A 365 1.14 -24.70 7.93
CA SER A 365 2.50 -24.85 7.42
C SER A 365 3.51 -24.21 8.37
N ARG A 366 4.74 -24.74 8.36
CA ARG A 366 5.86 -24.12 9.08
C ARG A 366 6.24 -22.80 8.42
N PHE A 367 6.97 -21.97 9.16
CA PHE A 367 7.54 -20.74 8.64
C PHE A 367 9.01 -20.91 8.27
N GLU A 368 9.47 -20.11 7.31
CA GLU A 368 10.85 -19.99 6.88
C GLU A 368 11.35 -18.55 7.08
N SER A 369 12.62 -18.43 7.49
CA SER A 369 13.35 -17.17 7.47
C SER A 369 14.79 -17.45 7.00
N PRO A 370 15.33 -16.74 6.00
CA PRO A 370 14.61 -15.80 5.13
C PRO A 370 13.40 -16.47 4.47
N SER A 371 12.40 -15.67 4.11
CA SER A 371 11.24 -16.13 3.35
C SER A 371 11.67 -16.70 2.00
N ARG A 372 10.90 -17.68 1.52
CA ARG A 372 11.16 -18.33 0.23
C ARG A 372 11.19 -17.34 -0.93
N VAL A 373 10.32 -16.32 -0.88
CA VAL A 373 10.23 -15.27 -1.90
C VAL A 373 11.50 -14.42 -1.95
N LYS A 374 12.03 -13.94 -0.81
CA LYS A 374 13.27 -13.16 -0.77
C LYS A 374 14.47 -14.02 -1.14
N HIS A 375 14.49 -15.28 -0.73
CA HIS A 375 15.55 -16.21 -1.14
C HIS A 375 15.58 -16.41 -2.66
N ASN A 376 14.45 -16.81 -3.26
CA ASN A 376 14.34 -17.07 -4.69
C ASN A 376 14.66 -15.81 -5.52
N PHE A 377 14.19 -14.65 -5.08
CA PHE A 377 14.52 -13.38 -5.73
C PHE A 377 16.02 -13.08 -5.66
N THR A 378 16.62 -13.21 -4.48
CA THR A 378 18.04 -12.92 -4.25
C THR A 378 18.96 -13.81 -5.08
N ILE A 379 18.72 -15.13 -5.11
CA ILE A 379 19.57 -16.04 -5.91
C ILE A 379 19.47 -15.76 -7.41
N ARG A 380 18.27 -15.42 -7.90
CA ARG A 380 18.06 -15.06 -9.32
C ARG A 380 18.74 -13.74 -9.65
N HIS A 381 18.62 -12.75 -8.78
CA HIS A 381 19.28 -11.46 -8.94
C HIS A 381 20.80 -11.61 -9.02
N ILE A 382 21.40 -12.38 -8.10
CA ILE A 382 22.83 -12.68 -8.11
C ILE A 382 23.22 -13.40 -9.40
N ALA A 383 22.44 -14.39 -9.86
CA ALA A 383 22.73 -15.13 -11.08
C ALA A 383 22.78 -14.22 -12.32
N VAL A 384 21.78 -13.33 -12.48
CA VAL A 384 21.72 -12.38 -13.61
C VAL A 384 22.86 -11.36 -13.55
N GLN A 385 23.15 -10.78 -12.38
CA GLN A 385 24.29 -9.87 -12.22
C GLN A 385 25.62 -10.56 -12.54
N THR A 386 25.80 -11.78 -12.04
CA THR A 386 27.00 -12.58 -12.27
C THR A 386 27.18 -12.91 -13.76
N GLU A 387 26.10 -13.26 -14.47
CA GLU A 387 26.13 -13.55 -15.90
C GLU A 387 26.51 -12.30 -16.72
N GLU A 388 25.90 -11.15 -16.40
CA GLU A 388 26.18 -9.89 -17.08
C GLU A 388 27.61 -9.40 -16.84
N GLU A 389 28.09 -9.45 -15.59
CA GLU A 389 29.48 -9.11 -15.26
C GLU A 389 30.48 -10.03 -15.97
N ASN A 390 30.16 -11.32 -16.06
CA ASN A 390 30.99 -12.29 -16.77
C ASN A 390 31.01 -12.03 -18.29
N ARG A 391 29.87 -11.64 -18.88
CA ARG A 391 29.77 -11.24 -20.28
C ARG A 391 30.61 -9.99 -20.56
N ILE A 392 30.47 -8.94 -19.74
CA ILE A 392 31.25 -7.69 -19.86
C ILE A 392 32.74 -7.99 -19.72
N SER A 393 33.14 -8.84 -18.76
CA SER A 393 34.54 -9.26 -18.60
C SER A 393 35.07 -9.91 -19.88
N GLY A 394 34.32 -10.84 -20.47
CA GLY A 394 34.70 -11.51 -21.72
C GLY A 394 34.84 -10.54 -22.91
N GLU A 395 33.94 -9.56 -23.03
CA GLU A 395 34.02 -8.53 -24.07
C GLU A 395 35.23 -7.60 -23.91
N LEU A 396 35.55 -7.22 -22.67
CA LEU A 396 36.74 -6.42 -22.37
C LEU A 396 38.03 -7.20 -22.63
N GLU A 397 38.05 -8.50 -22.31
CA GLU A 397 39.18 -9.39 -22.61
C GLU A 397 39.43 -9.48 -24.12
N ALA A 398 38.37 -9.67 -24.92
CA ALA A 398 38.46 -9.68 -26.37
C ALA A 398 38.99 -8.34 -26.93
N LYS A 399 38.58 -7.21 -26.36
CA LYS A 399 39.08 -5.87 -26.74
C LYS A 399 40.54 -5.65 -26.33
N LEU A 400 40.96 -6.14 -25.17
CA LEU A 400 42.34 -6.02 -24.67
C LEU A 400 43.35 -6.74 -25.57
N GLN A 401 42.93 -7.85 -26.20
CA GLN A 401 43.75 -8.54 -27.21
C GLN A 401 44.07 -7.67 -28.44
N THR A 402 43.32 -6.59 -28.66
CA THR A 402 43.48 -5.67 -29.79
C THR A 402 44.07 -4.31 -29.41
N THR A 403 44.17 -3.98 -28.11
CA THR A 403 44.62 -2.66 -27.63
C THR A 403 45.32 -2.75 -26.26
N THR A 404 46.50 -2.13 -26.09
CA THR A 404 47.22 -2.14 -24.80
C THR A 404 46.72 -1.04 -23.87
N ASN A 405 45.75 -1.34 -23.00
CA ASN A 405 45.22 -0.39 -22.00
C ASN A 405 45.16 -1.01 -20.59
N ASN A 406 46.04 -0.56 -19.69
CA ASN A 406 46.14 -1.08 -18.32
C ASN A 406 44.86 -0.90 -17.48
N ARG A 407 44.07 0.17 -17.71
CA ARG A 407 42.80 0.38 -17.00
C ARG A 407 41.75 -0.68 -17.34
N THR A 408 41.83 -1.26 -18.54
CA THR A 408 40.95 -2.35 -18.97
C THR A 408 41.25 -3.64 -18.22
N GLN A 409 42.53 -3.93 -17.93
CA GLN A 409 42.94 -5.11 -17.16
C GLN A 409 42.46 -5.04 -15.70
N GLU A 410 42.64 -3.89 -15.04
CA GLU A 410 42.14 -3.67 -13.66
C GLU A 410 40.62 -3.86 -13.58
N THR A 411 39.88 -3.41 -14.59
CA THR A 411 38.42 -3.58 -14.68
C THR A 411 38.03 -5.05 -14.85
N ILE A 412 38.74 -5.80 -15.70
CA ILE A 412 38.55 -7.24 -15.90
C ILE A 412 38.78 -8.00 -14.59
N ASP A 413 39.88 -7.72 -13.89
CA ASP A 413 40.20 -8.41 -12.64
C ASP A 413 39.17 -8.10 -11.53
N TRP A 414 38.67 -6.86 -11.49
CA TRP A 414 37.57 -6.48 -10.60
C TRP A 414 36.25 -7.19 -10.94
N LEU A 415 35.89 -7.30 -12.23
CA LEU A 415 34.69 -8.04 -12.67
C LEU A 415 34.80 -9.53 -12.33
N ARG A 416 35.95 -10.16 -12.61
CA ARG A 416 36.19 -11.57 -12.29
C ARG A 416 36.06 -11.83 -10.78
N LYS A 417 36.60 -10.93 -9.96
CA LYS A 417 36.45 -11.01 -8.50
C LYS A 417 34.97 -10.96 -8.09
N ARG A 418 34.19 -10.02 -8.63
CA ARG A 418 32.75 -9.93 -8.34
C ARG A 418 31.96 -11.15 -8.81
N VAL A 419 32.28 -11.70 -9.99
CA VAL A 419 31.68 -12.95 -10.49
C VAL A 419 31.93 -14.11 -9.54
N GLN A 420 33.15 -14.24 -9.01
CA GLN A 420 33.48 -15.27 -8.03
C GLN A 420 32.74 -15.05 -6.71
N GLU A 421 32.73 -13.82 -6.19
CA GLU A 421 32.00 -13.46 -4.97
C GLU A 421 30.50 -13.73 -5.11
N GLY A 422 29.91 -13.43 -6.27
CA GLY A 422 28.51 -13.73 -6.61
C GLY A 422 28.22 -15.23 -6.60
N ARG A 423 29.08 -16.04 -7.25
CA ARG A 423 28.95 -17.51 -7.25
C ARG A 423 29.06 -18.10 -5.84
N ASP A 424 30.05 -17.67 -5.06
CA ASP A 424 30.26 -18.16 -3.69
C ASP A 424 29.09 -17.75 -2.78
N GLY A 425 28.63 -16.51 -2.90
CA GLY A 425 27.47 -16.00 -2.17
C GLY A 425 26.19 -16.76 -2.49
N MET A 426 25.93 -17.02 -3.78
CA MET A 426 24.79 -17.83 -4.22
C MET A 426 24.88 -19.25 -3.66
N GLN A 427 26.04 -19.90 -3.72
CA GLN A 427 26.23 -21.26 -3.21
C GLN A 427 25.96 -21.33 -1.70
N LYS A 428 26.46 -20.36 -0.91
CA LYS A 428 26.19 -20.29 0.54
C LYS A 428 24.69 -20.16 0.83
N LYS A 429 23.99 -19.28 0.10
CA LYS A 429 22.54 -19.07 0.27
C LYS A 429 21.73 -20.31 -0.08
N VAL A 430 22.08 -21.00 -1.17
CA VAL A 430 21.44 -22.28 -1.55
C VAL A 430 21.72 -23.36 -0.52
N ALA A 431 22.98 -23.48 -0.06
CA ALA A 431 23.36 -24.46 0.97
C ALA A 431 22.61 -24.23 2.29
N PHE A 432 22.35 -22.98 2.68
CA PHE A 432 21.56 -22.65 3.87
C PHE A 432 20.16 -23.31 3.82
N PHE A 433 19.48 -23.21 2.67
CA PHE A 433 18.16 -23.80 2.46
C PHE A 433 18.20 -25.32 2.30
N ASN A 434 19.18 -25.86 1.56
CA ASN A 434 19.34 -27.30 1.39
C ASN A 434 19.64 -28.02 2.71
N ASN A 435 20.31 -27.34 3.65
CA ASN A 435 20.61 -27.85 4.98
C ASN A 435 19.45 -27.63 5.99
N GLY A 436 18.29 -27.12 5.56
CA GLY A 436 17.14 -26.90 6.42
C GLY A 436 17.28 -25.75 7.41
N LYS A 437 18.33 -24.92 7.29
CA LYS A 437 18.61 -23.83 8.25
C LYS A 437 17.59 -22.71 8.22
N GLN A 438 16.78 -22.63 7.16
CA GLN A 438 15.71 -21.67 7.01
C GLN A 438 14.49 -21.96 7.89
N ALA A 439 14.32 -23.20 8.39
CA ALA A 439 13.17 -23.57 9.19
C ALA A 439 13.08 -22.71 10.46
N LEU A 440 12.01 -21.93 10.59
CA LEU A 440 11.86 -20.95 11.66
C LEU A 440 11.06 -21.50 12.84
N GLY A 441 9.89 -22.09 12.57
CA GLY A 441 8.96 -22.48 13.62
C GLY A 441 7.54 -22.72 13.12
N THR A 442 6.59 -22.75 14.06
CA THR A 442 5.17 -23.01 13.81
C THR A 442 4.28 -21.95 14.44
N LEU A 443 3.09 -21.77 13.89
CA LEU A 443 2.09 -20.87 14.47
C LEU A 443 1.65 -21.39 15.85
N PHE A 444 1.78 -20.56 16.87
CA PHE A 444 1.34 -20.88 18.23
C PHE A 444 -0.08 -20.37 18.49
N ALA A 445 -0.30 -19.07 18.26
CA ALA A 445 -1.59 -18.41 18.47
C ALA A 445 -1.73 -17.20 17.54
N ALA A 446 -2.96 -16.81 17.21
CA ALA A 446 -3.23 -15.56 16.49
C ALA A 446 -4.63 -15.02 16.73
N SER A 447 -4.79 -13.71 16.60
CA SER A 447 -6.04 -12.99 16.88
C SER A 447 -7.16 -13.26 15.86
N GLY A 448 -6.79 -13.58 14.62
CA GLY A 448 -7.74 -13.53 13.51
C GLY A 448 -8.10 -12.10 13.12
N TYR A 449 -9.06 -11.98 12.19
CA TYR A 449 -9.53 -10.72 11.64
C TYR A 449 -10.74 -10.15 12.35
N MET A 450 -11.47 -10.90 13.19
CA MET A 450 -12.65 -10.38 13.89
C MET A 450 -12.39 -9.91 15.32
N ARG A 451 -11.21 -10.18 15.89
CA ARG A 451 -10.87 -9.66 17.22
C ARG A 451 -10.64 -8.15 17.16
N ARG A 452 -11.34 -7.45 18.06
CA ARG A 452 -11.35 -5.99 18.17
C ARG A 452 -11.22 -5.60 19.62
N VAL A 453 -10.57 -4.47 19.87
CA VAL A 453 -10.49 -3.84 21.19
C VAL A 453 -11.28 -2.54 21.17
N SER A 454 -12.01 -2.27 22.25
CA SER A 454 -12.68 -0.98 22.41
C SER A 454 -11.66 0.13 22.65
N VAL A 455 -11.80 1.23 21.93
CA VAL A 455 -11.03 2.46 22.12
C VAL A 455 -12.01 3.61 22.39
N ASP A 456 -11.68 4.50 23.34
CA ASP A 456 -12.58 5.56 23.85
C ASP A 456 -13.94 5.04 24.38
N GLY A 457 -13.90 4.27 25.47
CA GLY A 457 -15.11 3.95 26.25
C GLY A 457 -16.20 3.21 25.45
N ASP A 458 -15.80 2.18 24.68
CA ASP A 458 -16.64 1.33 23.82
C ASP A 458 -17.27 2.01 22.57
N LYS A 459 -17.02 3.30 22.33
CA LYS A 459 -17.58 3.99 21.16
C LYS A 459 -16.97 3.54 19.85
N HIS A 460 -15.69 3.16 19.88
CA HIS A 460 -14.93 2.78 18.70
C HIS A 460 -14.21 1.45 18.93
N LYS A 461 -13.89 0.77 17.84
CA LYS A 461 -13.20 -0.52 17.86
C LYS A 461 -11.95 -0.45 17.00
N ALA A 462 -10.81 -0.83 17.54
CA ALA A 462 -9.57 -1.02 16.79
C ALA A 462 -9.33 -2.51 16.56
N ARG A 463 -8.65 -2.86 15.47
CA ARG A 463 -8.23 -4.22 15.19
C ARG A 463 -6.91 -4.53 15.89
N LEU A 464 -6.79 -5.81 16.25
CA LEU A 464 -5.64 -6.30 17.02
C LEU A 464 -4.59 -6.97 16.11
N ASP A 465 -5.03 -7.80 15.15
CA ASP A 465 -4.19 -8.38 14.08
C ASP A 465 -2.78 -8.83 14.52
N TRP A 466 -2.69 -9.64 15.57
CA TRP A 466 -1.42 -10.18 16.08
C TRP A 466 -1.33 -11.70 15.91
N ALA A 467 -0.10 -12.19 15.83
CA ALA A 467 0.22 -13.62 15.85
C ALA A 467 1.52 -13.89 16.62
N LEU A 468 1.58 -15.10 17.17
CA LEU A 468 2.72 -15.65 17.91
C LEU A 468 3.26 -16.87 17.18
N ILE A 469 4.57 -16.85 16.92
CA ILE A 469 5.29 -17.98 16.34
C ILE A 469 6.12 -18.65 17.43
N ASP A 470 5.98 -19.96 17.58
CA ASP A 470 6.88 -20.80 18.38
C ASP A 470 8.15 -21.05 17.55
N VAL A 471 9.17 -20.21 17.79
CA VAL A 471 10.44 -20.23 17.07
C VAL A 471 11.33 -21.31 17.67
N VAL A 472 11.94 -22.14 16.81
CA VAL A 472 12.85 -23.18 17.28
C VAL A 472 14.06 -22.55 17.98
N GLU A 473 14.48 -23.12 19.11
CA GLU A 473 15.42 -22.50 20.06
C GLU A 473 16.69 -21.94 19.41
N HIS A 474 17.33 -22.71 18.52
CA HIS A 474 18.57 -22.30 17.84
C HIS A 474 18.39 -21.18 16.79
N ARG A 475 17.14 -20.80 16.47
CA ARG A 475 16.81 -19.66 15.62
C ARG A 475 16.44 -18.42 16.43
N GLN A 476 16.23 -18.53 17.74
CA GLN A 476 15.87 -17.39 18.58
C GLN A 476 17.09 -16.47 18.73
N GLY A 477 16.98 -15.23 18.26
CA GLY A 477 17.99 -14.20 18.44
C GLY A 477 17.56 -13.15 19.46
N SER A 478 18.38 -12.13 19.60
CA SER A 478 18.21 -11.05 20.57
C SER A 478 17.25 -9.96 20.08
N ASN A 479 16.58 -9.28 21.01
CA ASN A 479 15.78 -8.07 20.78
C ASN A 479 16.63 -6.79 20.61
N ARG A 480 17.83 -6.92 20.03
CA ARG A 480 18.76 -5.81 19.83
C ARG A 480 18.33 -4.89 18.70
N LEU A 481 18.41 -3.59 18.98
CA LEU A 481 18.20 -2.50 18.04
C LEU A 481 19.42 -2.33 17.12
N PRO A 482 19.26 -1.75 15.92
CA PRO A 482 20.36 -1.56 14.98
C PRO A 482 21.42 -0.61 15.55
N SER A 483 22.65 -0.86 15.16
CA SER A 483 23.78 0.02 15.42
C SER A 483 23.63 1.35 14.67
N TRP A 484 24.36 2.36 15.13
CA TRP A 484 24.45 3.65 14.44
C TRP A 484 24.82 3.53 12.96
N SER A 485 25.72 2.60 12.61
CA SER A 485 26.11 2.36 11.22
C SER A 485 24.94 1.92 10.33
N ALA A 486 23.99 1.14 10.85
CA ALA A 486 22.81 0.72 10.10
C ALA A 486 21.88 1.92 9.83
N TRP A 487 21.72 2.83 10.79
CA TRP A 487 20.96 4.07 10.61
C TRP A 487 21.62 5.02 9.59
N GLN A 488 22.94 5.17 9.67
CA GLN A 488 23.71 6.00 8.73
C GLN A 488 23.66 5.48 7.30
N GLN A 489 23.76 4.16 7.12
CA GLN A 489 23.70 3.51 5.81
C GLN A 489 22.39 3.84 5.09
N LYS A 490 21.29 3.91 5.83
CA LYS A 490 19.98 4.27 5.30
C LYS A 490 19.91 5.77 4.99
N TYR A 491 20.03 6.62 6.00
CA TYR A 491 19.66 8.04 5.88
C TYR A 491 20.72 8.97 5.27
N ARG A 492 21.95 8.48 4.99
CA ARG A 492 23.07 9.27 4.42
C ARG A 492 23.23 10.65 5.10
N GLY A 493 23.04 10.72 6.41
CA GLY A 493 23.01 11.94 7.23
C GLY A 493 22.84 11.60 8.72
N VAL A 494 22.56 12.61 9.56
CA VAL A 494 22.28 12.43 11.00
C VAL A 494 20.77 12.45 11.22
N PRO A 495 20.07 11.29 11.16
CA PRO A 495 18.71 11.22 11.70
C PRO A 495 18.74 11.47 13.21
N ILE A 496 17.58 11.67 13.85
CA ILE A 496 17.45 11.53 15.32
C ILE A 496 17.39 10.03 15.62
N PRO A 497 18.49 9.37 16.06
CA PRO A 497 18.39 7.97 16.46
C PRO A 497 17.65 7.83 17.79
N PRO A 498 17.13 6.62 18.09
CA PRO A 498 16.73 6.30 19.45
C PRO A 498 17.98 6.31 20.36
N TYR A 499 17.85 6.67 21.63
CA TYR A 499 18.97 6.65 22.59
C TYR A 499 19.66 5.29 22.75
N PRO A 500 18.96 4.14 22.80
CA PRO A 500 19.58 2.81 22.90
C PRO A 500 20.14 2.29 21.56
N LEU A 501 21.03 3.06 20.91
CA LEU A 501 21.72 2.62 19.69
C LEU A 501 22.53 1.34 19.93
N GLY A 502 22.20 0.26 19.21
CA GLY A 502 22.81 -1.05 19.42
C GLY A 502 22.48 -1.72 20.77
N GLY A 503 21.59 -1.11 21.57
CA GLY A 503 21.03 -1.67 22.80
C GLY A 503 19.92 -2.69 22.50
N SER A 504 19.19 -3.11 23.53
CA SER A 504 18.02 -4.00 23.39
C SER A 504 16.72 -3.24 23.65
N LEU A 505 15.62 -3.70 23.05
CA LEU A 505 14.28 -3.28 23.46
C LEU A 505 14.11 -3.53 24.96
N LEU A 506 13.42 -2.62 25.63
CA LEU A 506 13.17 -2.71 27.06
C LEU A 506 12.06 -3.72 27.37
N GLU A 507 12.14 -4.35 28.54
CA GLU A 507 11.08 -5.23 29.06
C GLU A 507 9.75 -4.47 29.21
N GLU A 508 9.86 -3.21 29.65
CA GLU A 508 8.74 -2.28 29.82
C GLU A 508 8.20 -1.80 28.48
N THR A 509 6.87 -1.75 28.40
CA THR A 509 6.11 -1.10 27.35
C THR A 509 5.73 0.32 27.78
N GLN A 510 5.46 1.20 26.81
CA GLN A 510 4.90 2.52 27.12
C GLN A 510 3.38 2.41 27.16
N SER A 511 2.77 2.79 28.29
CA SER A 511 1.33 2.69 28.53
C SER A 511 0.55 3.94 28.11
N ASP A 512 1.24 5.06 27.89
CA ASP A 512 0.60 6.30 27.47
C ASP A 512 0.43 6.21 25.96
N GLY A 513 -0.81 6.20 25.50
CA GLY A 513 -1.14 6.18 24.07
C GLY A 513 -0.45 7.30 23.29
N PRO A 514 -0.65 7.35 21.97
CA PRO A 514 0.09 8.27 21.11
C PRO A 514 0.01 9.72 21.61
N ASP A 515 1.18 10.35 21.75
CA ASP A 515 1.39 11.71 22.26
C ASP A 515 2.00 12.64 21.21
N ASN A 516 1.98 12.24 19.93
CA ASN A 516 2.66 12.90 18.82
C ASN A 516 4.20 12.93 18.98
N SER A 517 4.79 12.02 19.76
CA SER A 517 6.25 11.89 19.87
C SER A 517 6.86 11.16 18.66
N TYR A 518 8.18 11.33 18.52
CA TYR A 518 8.97 10.54 17.59
C TYR A 518 9.00 9.08 18.03
N VAL A 519 8.84 8.21 17.04
CA VAL A 519 8.88 6.76 17.19
C VAL A 519 9.69 6.13 16.07
N TRP A 520 10.17 4.91 16.32
CA TRP A 520 11.01 4.16 15.42
C TRP A 520 10.41 2.78 15.14
N LYS A 521 10.70 2.22 13.96
CA LYS A 521 10.24 0.89 13.54
C LYS A 521 11.34 0.16 12.79
N LEU A 522 11.46 -1.16 13.01
CA LEU A 522 12.39 -2.03 12.26
C LEU A 522 11.62 -3.01 11.41
N SER A 523 11.85 -2.99 10.10
CA SER A 523 11.06 -3.81 9.18
C SER A 523 11.88 -4.52 8.10
N ALA A 524 11.33 -5.62 7.59
CA ALA A 524 12.00 -6.49 6.62
C ALA A 524 12.16 -5.87 5.23
N ALA A 525 11.23 -5.02 4.81
CA ALA A 525 11.25 -4.39 3.49
C ALA A 525 11.99 -3.06 3.51
N ASN A 526 11.73 -2.22 4.52
CA ASN A 526 12.31 -0.88 4.63
C ASN A 526 13.49 -0.77 5.61
N GLY A 527 13.78 -1.76 6.43
CA GLY A 527 14.80 -1.65 7.48
C GLY A 527 14.40 -0.65 8.57
N PRO A 528 15.36 0.06 9.18
CA PRO A 528 15.07 1.02 10.25
C PRO A 528 14.32 2.26 9.73
N THR A 529 13.24 2.67 10.40
CA THR A 529 12.38 3.81 10.00
C THR A 529 12.07 4.71 11.19
N ILE A 530 11.79 5.99 10.91
CA ILE A 530 11.49 7.04 11.90
C ILE A 530 10.18 7.72 11.50
N GLY A 531 9.33 8.01 12.48
CA GLY A 531 8.04 8.64 12.29
C GLY A 531 7.53 9.28 13.56
N THR A 532 6.27 9.68 13.51
CA THR A 532 5.52 10.29 14.60
C THR A 532 4.28 9.44 14.86
N TYR A 533 3.98 9.19 16.15
CA TYR A 533 2.80 8.40 16.54
C TYR A 533 1.65 9.31 16.95
N HIS A 534 0.63 9.41 16.09
CA HIS A 534 -0.40 10.45 16.21
C HIS A 534 -1.55 10.07 17.12
N ARG A 535 -1.98 11.06 17.91
CA ARG A 535 -3.16 10.93 18.78
C ARG A 535 -4.46 10.75 17.98
N ASN A 536 -4.50 11.29 16.76
CA ASN A 536 -5.68 11.22 15.90
C ASN A 536 -5.82 9.82 15.29
N ARG A 537 -7.03 9.27 15.39
CA ARG A 537 -7.40 8.00 14.77
C ARG A 537 -8.05 8.22 13.41
N ILE A 538 -7.84 7.30 12.48
CA ILE A 538 -8.61 7.21 11.24
C ILE A 538 -9.75 6.22 11.42
N ALA A 539 -10.84 6.42 10.69
CA ALA A 539 -11.74 5.32 10.39
C ALA A 539 -11.24 4.65 9.13
N CYS A 540 -11.20 3.32 9.10
CA CYS A 540 -10.91 2.56 7.89
C CYS A 540 -11.71 1.26 7.82
N ALA A 541 -12.04 0.88 6.59
CA ALA A 541 -12.58 -0.43 6.25
C ALA A 541 -11.51 -1.24 5.51
N MET A 542 -11.29 -2.48 5.96
CA MET A 542 -10.32 -3.40 5.36
C MET A 542 -11.01 -4.33 4.37
N ALA A 543 -10.39 -4.54 3.21
CA ALA A 543 -10.89 -5.44 2.16
C ALA A 543 -11.14 -6.87 2.70
N GLU A 544 -10.31 -7.30 3.64
CA GLU A 544 -10.35 -8.64 4.23
C GLU A 544 -11.55 -8.88 5.16
N ASP A 545 -12.31 -7.84 5.51
CA ASP A 545 -13.51 -8.01 6.35
C ASP A 545 -14.75 -8.36 5.53
N LYS A 546 -14.71 -8.17 4.20
CA LYS A 546 -15.85 -8.37 3.29
C LYS A 546 -16.42 -9.79 3.33
N HIS A 547 -15.58 -10.82 3.49
CA HIS A 547 -16.06 -12.20 3.60
C HIS A 547 -16.54 -12.58 5.00
N LEU A 548 -16.25 -11.77 6.00
CA LEU A 548 -16.53 -12.11 7.40
C LEU A 548 -17.92 -11.67 7.84
N ARG A 549 -18.42 -10.50 7.41
CA ARG A 549 -19.80 -10.04 7.64
C ARG A 549 -20.23 -8.94 6.66
N ASP A 550 -21.54 -8.90 6.37
CA ASP A 550 -22.23 -7.71 5.88
C ASP A 550 -22.41 -6.71 7.05
N GLY A 551 -21.54 -5.70 7.17
CA GLY A 551 -21.92 -4.42 7.81
C GLY A 551 -21.17 -3.91 9.06
N ASP A 552 -20.18 -4.62 9.63
CA ASP A 552 -19.38 -4.07 10.77
C ASP A 552 -17.87 -4.33 10.56
N SER A 553 -17.33 -3.78 9.48
CA SER A 553 -15.91 -3.85 9.09
C SER A 553 -15.10 -2.61 9.45
N GLU A 554 -15.75 -1.58 10.03
CA GLU A 554 -15.04 -0.35 10.37
C GLU A 554 -14.15 -0.55 11.60
N THR A 555 -12.97 0.04 11.51
CA THR A 555 -12.00 0.12 12.59
C THR A 555 -11.55 1.56 12.79
N ALA A 556 -11.29 1.92 14.04
CA ALA A 556 -10.70 3.21 14.43
C ALA A 556 -9.25 2.99 14.81
N GLU A 557 -8.34 3.35 13.92
CA GLU A 557 -6.93 2.96 13.98
C GLU A 557 -6.01 4.15 14.26
N TYR A 558 -4.98 3.95 15.08
CA TYR A 558 -3.96 4.98 15.31
C TYR A 558 -2.94 5.01 14.19
N ILE A 559 -2.39 6.20 13.95
CA ILE A 559 -1.56 6.48 12.79
C ILE A 559 -0.10 6.65 13.18
N TYR A 560 0.78 6.00 12.44
CA TYR A 560 2.19 6.31 12.34
C TYR A 560 2.44 7.11 11.06
N GLU A 561 2.85 8.37 11.18
CA GLU A 561 3.24 9.19 10.03
C GLU A 561 4.76 9.22 9.90
N PRO A 562 5.31 9.14 8.69
CA PRO A 562 6.74 9.33 8.51
C PRO A 562 7.23 10.74 8.85
N SER A 563 8.40 10.82 9.51
CA SER A 563 9.06 12.11 9.74
C SER A 563 9.58 12.66 8.41
N SER A 564 9.37 13.95 8.15
CA SER A 564 9.84 14.68 6.96
C SER A 564 11.38 14.73 6.91
N CYS A 565 12.00 13.64 6.45
CA CYS A 565 13.45 13.53 6.30
C CYS A 565 13.77 13.44 4.80
N PRO A 566 14.45 14.44 4.21
CA PRO A 566 14.49 14.66 2.76
C PRO A 566 15.27 13.62 1.92
N MET A 567 15.86 12.57 2.52
CA MET A 567 16.84 11.72 1.82
C MET A 567 16.50 10.24 1.63
N GLN A 568 15.34 9.74 2.09
CA GLN A 568 14.79 8.43 1.69
C GLN A 568 13.35 8.28 2.17
N GLN A 569 12.42 8.22 1.22
CA GLN A 569 10.99 8.50 1.40
C GLN A 569 10.07 7.26 1.50
N THR A 570 10.64 6.05 1.60
CA THR A 570 9.83 4.82 1.72
C THR A 570 9.78 4.38 3.19
N TYR A 571 8.62 4.60 3.82
CA TYR A 571 8.41 4.40 5.26
C TYR A 571 7.43 3.27 5.58
N CYS A 572 6.40 3.15 4.75
CA CYS A 572 5.44 2.05 4.74
C CYS A 572 5.69 1.25 3.48
N ALA A 573 6.12 -0.01 3.62
CA ALA A 573 6.24 -0.92 2.47
C ALA A 573 5.49 -2.22 2.74
N LYS A 574 5.07 -2.84 1.64
CA LYS A 574 4.59 -4.23 1.67
C LYS A 574 5.69 -5.12 2.25
N GLY A 575 5.35 -5.85 3.30
CA GLY A 575 6.29 -6.68 4.07
C GLY A 575 6.72 -6.07 5.42
N ASP A 576 6.37 -4.82 5.70
CA ASP A 576 6.63 -4.19 7.02
C ASP A 576 5.67 -4.67 8.12
N SER A 577 4.58 -5.34 7.74
CA SER A 577 3.58 -5.89 8.64
C SER A 577 4.18 -6.75 9.75
N GLY A 578 3.75 -6.50 10.99
CA GLY A 578 4.24 -7.20 12.17
C GLY A 578 5.46 -6.56 12.83
N SER A 579 6.02 -5.50 12.27
CA SER A 579 7.10 -4.73 12.90
C SER A 579 6.61 -4.09 14.20
N VAL A 580 7.44 -4.09 15.25
CA VAL A 580 7.15 -3.27 16.43
C VAL A 580 7.54 -1.81 16.18
N VAL A 581 6.75 -0.92 16.76
CA VAL A 581 7.04 0.50 16.90
C VAL A 581 7.51 0.74 18.33
N PHE A 582 8.56 1.53 18.51
CA PHE A 582 9.16 1.81 19.81
C PHE A 582 9.53 3.28 19.98
N ASP A 583 9.62 3.73 21.23
CA ASP A 583 9.96 5.10 21.62
C ASP A 583 11.47 5.36 21.60
N ILE A 584 11.86 6.55 22.07
CA ILE A 584 13.26 6.99 22.07
C ILE A 584 14.14 6.20 23.04
N ASP A 585 13.55 5.57 24.04
CA ASP A 585 14.23 4.77 25.07
C ASP A 585 14.23 3.27 24.73
N GLY A 586 13.56 2.87 23.66
CA GLY A 586 13.47 1.46 23.23
C GLY A 586 12.31 0.69 23.86
N LYS A 587 11.34 1.38 24.46
CA LYS A 587 10.08 0.75 24.91
C LYS A 587 9.19 0.50 23.72
N VAL A 588 8.62 -0.69 23.63
CA VAL A 588 7.63 -0.99 22.58
C VAL A 588 6.35 -0.20 22.88
N VAL A 589 5.82 0.49 21.86
CA VAL A 589 4.60 1.30 21.94
C VAL A 589 3.45 0.69 21.14
N GLY A 590 3.76 -0.06 20.07
CA GLY A 590 2.72 -0.62 19.21
C GLY A 590 3.20 -1.65 18.20
N LEU A 591 2.24 -2.27 17.52
CA LEU A 591 2.44 -3.23 16.44
C LEU A 591 1.96 -2.62 15.13
N TYR A 592 2.86 -2.50 14.16
CA TYR A 592 2.54 -2.00 12.82
C TYR A 592 1.79 -3.07 12.01
N SER A 593 0.66 -2.69 11.42
CA SER A 593 -0.21 -3.61 10.69
C SER A 593 -0.14 -3.39 9.18
N ALA A 594 -0.55 -2.22 8.66
CA ALA A 594 -0.53 -1.90 7.23
C ALA A 594 -0.30 -0.42 6.95
N GLY A 595 0.02 -0.08 5.71
CA GLY A 595 0.07 1.30 5.23
C GLY A 595 -1.16 1.65 4.42
N ILE A 596 -1.68 2.87 4.58
CA ILE A 596 -2.74 3.46 3.77
C ILE A 596 -2.14 4.58 2.93
N LYS A 597 -2.42 4.57 1.62
CA LYS A 597 -1.91 5.54 0.66
C LYS A 597 -3.06 6.34 0.05
N SER A 598 -3.01 7.68 0.14
CA SER A 598 -3.91 8.52 -0.65
C SER A 598 -3.53 8.46 -2.12
N ARG A 599 -4.49 8.67 -3.02
CA ARG A 599 -4.21 8.62 -4.45
C ARG A 599 -3.16 9.68 -4.80
N GLN A 600 -2.23 9.33 -5.71
CA GLN A 600 -1.17 10.22 -6.21
C GLN A 600 -0.26 10.87 -5.15
N SER A 601 -0.23 10.35 -3.92
CA SER A 601 0.79 10.80 -2.96
C SER A 601 2.20 10.48 -3.44
N PHE A 602 3.12 11.36 -3.07
CA PHE A 602 4.53 11.26 -3.45
C PHE A 602 5.15 9.95 -2.93
N GLY A 603 6.06 9.34 -3.71
CA GLY A 603 6.78 8.13 -3.31
C GLY A 603 5.90 6.92 -2.92
N ASN A 604 6.39 6.11 -1.97
CA ASN A 604 5.59 5.10 -1.26
C ASN A 604 5.02 5.68 0.05
N GLU A 605 4.73 6.99 0.07
CA GLU A 605 4.28 7.70 1.26
C GLU A 605 2.80 7.41 1.50
N GLY A 606 2.58 6.37 2.30
CA GLY A 606 1.37 6.12 3.06
C GLY A 606 1.62 6.36 4.55
N PHE A 607 0.59 6.63 5.33
CA PHE A 607 0.69 6.53 6.78
C PHE A 607 0.42 5.08 7.23
N GLY A 608 1.06 4.67 8.32
CA GLY A 608 0.94 3.34 8.89
C GLY A 608 -0.19 3.26 9.90
N ILE A 609 -0.86 2.11 9.99
CA ILE A 609 -1.75 1.76 11.10
C ILE A 609 -0.94 1.03 12.16
N VAL A 610 -1.10 1.47 13.41
CA VAL A 610 -0.41 0.89 14.56
C VAL A 610 -1.41 0.63 15.69
N THR A 611 -1.44 -0.61 16.17
CA THR A 611 -2.21 -0.98 17.35
C THR A 611 -1.34 -0.82 18.59
N PRO A 612 -1.78 -0.11 19.65
CA PRO A 612 -1.04 0.01 20.90
C PRO A 612 -0.70 -1.35 21.51
N ILE A 613 0.55 -1.51 21.95
CA ILE A 613 1.06 -2.83 22.39
C ILE A 613 0.33 -3.37 23.62
N GLU A 614 -0.15 -2.50 24.50
CA GLU A 614 -0.90 -2.91 25.69
C GLU A 614 -2.22 -3.60 25.34
N HIS A 615 -2.90 -3.11 24.30
CA HIS A 615 -4.11 -3.77 23.80
C HIS A 615 -3.79 -5.15 23.23
N ILE A 616 -2.65 -5.31 22.55
CA ILE A 616 -2.17 -6.60 22.05
C ILE A 616 -1.86 -7.55 23.20
N PHE A 617 -1.09 -7.11 24.20
CA PHE A 617 -0.70 -7.93 25.34
C PHE A 617 -1.90 -8.34 26.19
N GLN A 618 -2.85 -7.43 26.39
CA GLN A 618 -4.09 -7.75 27.09
C GLN A 618 -4.93 -8.76 26.31
N ASP A 619 -5.08 -8.58 24.99
CA ASP A 619 -5.82 -9.53 24.16
C ASP A 619 -5.17 -10.92 24.11
N ILE A 620 -3.84 -11.01 24.08
CA ILE A 620 -3.12 -12.30 24.19
C ILE A 620 -3.48 -13.01 25.50
N LYS A 621 -3.49 -12.28 26.63
CA LYS A 621 -3.86 -12.85 27.94
C LYS A 621 -5.29 -13.37 27.91
N ASP A 622 -6.21 -12.56 27.41
CA ASP A 622 -7.64 -12.88 27.40
C ASP A 622 -7.97 -14.01 26.42
N PHE A 623 -7.29 -14.07 25.28
CA PHE A 623 -7.50 -15.09 24.27
C PHE A 623 -6.96 -16.46 24.69
N LEU A 624 -5.78 -16.51 25.32
CA LEU A 624 -5.20 -17.75 25.81
C LEU A 624 -5.82 -18.20 27.15
N GLY A 625 -6.32 -17.27 27.96
CA GLY A 625 -7.09 -17.53 29.18
C GLY A 625 -6.30 -18.09 30.38
N ASP A 626 -5.08 -18.58 30.17
CA ASP A 626 -4.20 -19.13 31.21
C ASP A 626 -2.90 -18.35 31.40
N VAL A 627 -2.71 -17.24 30.69
CA VAL A 627 -1.52 -16.39 30.83
C VAL A 627 -1.54 -15.65 32.16
N THR A 628 -0.40 -15.68 32.87
CA THR A 628 -0.20 -15.00 34.15
C THR A 628 0.71 -13.77 34.03
N ALA A 629 1.62 -13.78 33.05
CA ALA A 629 2.49 -12.65 32.75
C ALA A 629 2.93 -12.70 31.28
N ILE A 630 3.14 -11.52 30.70
CA ILE A 630 3.67 -11.29 29.36
C ILE A 630 4.61 -10.10 29.42
N ARG A 631 5.69 -10.13 28.64
CA ARG A 631 6.66 -9.04 28.54
C ARG A 631 7.44 -9.08 27.23
N VAL A 632 8.09 -7.98 26.86
CA VAL A 632 9.15 -8.02 25.85
C VAL A 632 10.30 -8.86 26.37
N ALA A 633 10.81 -9.78 25.55
CA ALA A 633 11.88 -10.68 25.97
C ALA A 633 13.17 -9.90 26.24
N MET A 634 13.81 -10.19 27.38
CA MET A 634 15.15 -9.69 27.68
C MET A 634 16.21 -10.56 27.01
N ASP A 635 17.38 -9.97 26.78
CA ASP A 635 18.54 -10.64 26.20
C ASP A 635 19.64 -10.94 27.23
#